data_AF-A0A433BKJ8-F1
#
_entry.id   AF-A0A433BKJ8-F1
#
_cell.length_a   1.000
_cell.length_b   1.000
_cell.length_c   1.000
_cell.angle_alpha   90.00
_cell.angle_beta   90.00
_cell.angle_gamma   90.00
#
_symmetry.space_group_name_H-M   'P 1'
#
loop_
_entity.id
_entity.type
_entity.pdbx_description
1 polymer ?
#
loop_
_entity_poly.entity_id
_entity_poly.type
_entity_poly.pdbx_seq_one_letter_code
_entity_poly.pdbx_strand_id
1 'polypeptide(L)' 'MTIDYDSPQQLVGTPQQVHEFICTRCIHVRQLGDLAADRSQGRICRECA' A
#
# COMPACT_ATOMS: atom_id res chain seq x y z
N MET A 1 -13.88 -14.50 -41.45
CA MET A 1 -13.34 -13.47 -40.54
C MET A 1 -12.80 -14.17 -39.32
N THR A 2 -11.49 -14.36 -39.25
CA THR A 2 -10.81 -14.83 -38.05
C THR A 2 -10.67 -13.61 -37.13
N ILE A 3 -11.38 -13.63 -36.00
CA ILE A 3 -11.23 -12.60 -34.97
C ILE A 3 -9.88 -12.87 -34.32
N ASP A 4 -8.88 -12.08 -34.73
CA ASP A 4 -7.59 -12.00 -34.06
C ASP A 4 -7.87 -11.52 -32.63
N TYR A 5 -7.73 -12.43 -31.68
CA TYR A 5 -7.94 -12.16 -30.27
C TYR A 5 -6.75 -11.33 -29.80
N ASP A 6 -6.86 -10.01 -29.97
CA ASP A 6 -5.91 -9.02 -29.49
C ASP A 6 -5.55 -9.36 -28.04
N SER A 7 -4.31 -9.80 -27.85
CA SER A 7 -3.81 -10.28 -26.56
C SER A 7 -4.16 -9.26 -25.49
N PRO A 8 -4.70 -9.65 -24.32
CA PRO A 8 -4.95 -8.69 -23.26
C PRO A 8 -3.60 -8.06 -22.93
N GLN A 9 -3.47 -6.78 -23.28
CA GLN A 9 -2.26 -6.00 -23.01
C GLN A 9 -2.02 -6.12 -21.52
N GLN A 10 -1.09 -6.99 -21.17
CA GLN A 10 -0.76 -7.32 -19.80
C GLN A 10 -0.19 -6.03 -19.24
N LEU A 11 -1.03 -5.29 -18.50
CA LEU A 11 -0.64 -4.13 -17.71
C LEU A 11 0.32 -4.63 -16.63
N VAL A 12 1.54 -4.99 -17.03
CA VAL A 12 2.70 -5.20 -16.16
C VAL A 12 3.18 -3.81 -15.76
N GLY A 13 2.29 -3.03 -15.17
CA GLY A 13 2.71 -1.95 -14.29
C GLY A 13 3.37 -2.66 -13.12
N THR A 14 4.67 -2.43 -12.92
CA THR A 14 5.37 -2.84 -11.70
C THR A 14 4.45 -2.60 -10.50
N PRO A 15 4.28 -3.55 -9.56
CA PRO A 15 3.43 -3.33 -8.41
C PRO A 15 3.91 -2.03 -7.75
N GLN A 16 3.07 -0.99 -7.78
CA GLN A 16 3.36 0.24 -7.08
C GLN A 16 3.47 -0.15 -5.62
N GLN A 17 4.69 -0.14 -5.10
CA GLN A 17 4.93 -0.44 -3.70
C GLN A 17 4.23 0.66 -2.90
N VAL A 18 3.07 0.31 -2.34
CA VAL A 18 2.29 1.21 -1.48
C VAL A 18 3.07 1.33 -0.18
N HIS A 19 3.77 2.46 -0.01
CA HIS A 19 4.58 2.75 1.18
C HIS A 19 3.78 3.52 2.24
N GLU A 20 2.47 3.34 2.28
CA GLU A 20 1.56 4.07 3.16
C GLU A 20 0.71 3.11 3.99
N PHE A 21 0.30 3.56 5.17
CA PHE A 21 -0.62 2.85 6.04
C PHE A 21 -1.57 3.84 6.73
N ILE A 22 -2.74 3.35 7.13
CA ILE A 22 -3.67 4.11 7.96
C ILE A 22 -3.32 3.86 9.42
N CYS A 23 -2.95 4.91 10.15
CA CYS A 23 -2.77 4.83 11.59
C CYS A 23 -4.11 4.56 12.26
N THR A 24 -4.24 3.47 13.02
CA THR A 24 -5.50 3.09 13.67
C THR A 24 -5.89 3.99 14.82
N ARG A 25 -4.95 4.78 15.38
CA ARG A 25 -5.19 5.67 16.52
C ARG A 25 -5.68 7.06 16.11
N CYS A 26 -5.16 7.61 15.01
CA CYS A 26 -5.57 8.92 14.50
C CYS A 26 -6.36 8.86 13.17
N ILE A 27 -6.50 7.69 12.54
CA ILE A 27 -7.23 7.48 11.28
C ILE A 27 -6.67 8.33 10.12
N HIS A 28 -5.38 8.67 10.17
CA HIS A 28 -4.68 9.37 9.10
C HIS A 28 -3.82 8.41 8.27
N VAL A 29 -3.74 8.69 6.96
CA VAL A 29 -2.76 8.07 6.07
C VAL A 29 -1.37 8.60 6.42
N ARG A 30 -0.43 7.69 6.65
CA ARG A 30 0.96 7.96 7.03
C ARG A 30 1.89 7.10 6.21
N GLN A 31 3.15 7.51 6.08
CA GLN A 31 4.15 6.71 5.38
C GLN A 31 4.61 5.56 6.28
N LEU A 32 4.96 4.40 5.71
CA LEU A 32 5.51 3.27 6.47
C LEU A 32 6.76 3.64 7.28
N GLY A 33 7.51 4.66 6.86
CA GLY A 33 8.62 5.22 7.65
C GLY A 33 8.18 5.82 8.99
N ASP A 34 6.93 6.26 9.09
CA ASP A 34 6.30 6.81 10.30
C ASP A 34 5.66 5.73 11.17
N LEU A 35 5.74 4.44 10.81
CA LEU A 35 5.22 3.36 11.64
C LEU A 35 6.02 3.29 12.95
N ALA A 36 5.30 3.10 14.06
CA ALA A 36 5.91 2.85 15.36
C ALA A 36 6.79 1.60 15.29
N ALA A 37 7.97 1.65 15.91
CA ALA A 37 8.93 0.53 15.89
C ALA A 37 8.42 -0.69 16.67
N ASP A 38 7.47 -0.48 17.59
CA ASP A 38 6.89 -1.53 18.40
C ASP A 38 5.91 -2.37 17.57
N ARG A 39 6.33 -3.60 17.27
CA ARG A 39 5.52 -4.57 16.53
C ARG A 39 4.24 -4.98 17.27
N SER A 40 4.14 -4.75 18.58
CA SER A 40 2.93 -5.03 19.36
C SER A 40 1.85 -3.97 19.19
N GLN A 41 2.24 -2.74 18.82
CA GLN A 41 1.31 -1.62 18.64
C GLN A 41 0.51 -1.68 17.32
N GLY A 42 0.85 -2.60 16.40
CA GLY A 42 0.14 -2.76 15.13
C GLY A 42 0.37 -1.59 14.16
N ARG A 43 -0.69 -1.15 13.45
CA ARG A 43 -0.64 -0.04 12.49
C ARG A 43 -0.78 1.32 13.20
N ILE A 44 0.15 1.66 14.09
CA ILE A 44 0.19 2.94 14.81
C ILE A 44 1.38 3.78 14.32
N CYS A 45 1.19 5.08 14.10
CA CYS A 45 2.29 5.97 13.73
C CYS A 45 3.10 6.44 14.95
N ARG A 46 4.36 6.85 14.74
CA ARG A 46 5.29 7.30 15.78
C ARG A 46 4.76 8.44 16.65
N GLU A 47 3.98 9.34 16.07
CA GLU A 47 3.34 10.45 16.82
C GLU A 47 2.24 9.95 17.79
N CYS A 48 1.65 8.81 17.47
CA CYS A 48 0.56 8.18 18.24
C CYS A 48 1.04 7.02 19.11
N ALA A 49 2.32 6.64 19.05
CA ALA A 49 2.90 5.54 19.80
C ALA A 49 2.95 5.83 21.31
#